data_AF-A0A6B1BAG2-F1
#
_entry.id   AF-A0A6B1BAG2-F1
#
_cell.length_a   1.000
_cell.length_b   1.000
_cell.length_c   1.000
_cell.angle_alpha   90.00
_cell.angle_beta   90.00
_cell.angle_gamma   90.00
#
_symmetry.space_group_name_H-M   'P 1'
#
loop_
_entity.id
_entity.type
_entity.pdbx_description
1 polymer ?
#
loop_
_entity_poly.entity_id
_entity_poly.type
_entity_poly.pdbx_seq_one_letter_code
_entity_poly.pdbx_strand_id
1 'polypeptide(L)'
;MTKTLVSIRIAIAALAVVAIAVACGADASDAGESAVAEPLPTTAAAAVAEPADGVAASVPTSAGTALAVPDGAAVYQQYCAECHGIDLRGTDKGPSQLSIIYEPNHHGDYAYRVAIREGTREHHW
;
A
#
# COMPACT_ATOMS: atom_id res chain seq x y z
N MET A 1 -8.27 -59.02 1.48
CA MET A 1 -6.96 -58.33 1.67
C MET A 1 -6.87 -56.98 0.93
N THR A 2 -7.41 -56.84 -0.29
CA THR A 2 -7.35 -55.58 -1.06
C THR A 2 -8.21 -54.43 -0.49
N LYS A 3 -9.40 -54.71 0.06
CA LYS A 3 -10.26 -53.69 0.70
C LYS A 3 -9.60 -53.01 1.90
N THR A 4 -8.90 -53.77 2.75
CA THR A 4 -8.20 -53.24 3.93
C THR A 4 -7.06 -52.30 3.54
N LEU A 5 -6.33 -52.63 2.47
CA LEU A 5 -5.23 -51.83 1.95
C LEU A 5 -5.70 -50.49 1.33
N VAL A 6 -6.87 -50.49 0.69
CA VAL A 6 -7.48 -49.25 0.14
C VAL A 6 -7.92 -48.32 1.27
N SER A 7 -8.57 -48.85 2.32
CA SER A 7 -8.99 -48.05 3.48
C SER A 7 -7.81 -47.44 4.25
N ILE A 8 -6.71 -48.17 4.39
CA ILE A 8 -5.49 -47.67 5.06
C ILE A 8 -4.86 -46.53 4.25
N ARG A 9 -4.79 -46.65 2.90
CA ARG A 9 -4.22 -45.60 2.04
C ARG A 9 -5.07 -44.31 2.04
N ILE A 10 -6.40 -44.43 2.07
CA ILE A 10 -7.30 -43.27 2.18
C ILE A 10 -7.13 -42.58 3.54
N ALA A 11 -7.02 -43.35 4.63
CA ALA A 11 -6.80 -42.80 5.96
C ALA A 11 -5.47 -42.05 6.09
N ILE A 12 -4.38 -42.59 5.53
CA ILE A 12 -3.05 -41.94 5.54
C ILE A 12 -3.06 -40.65 4.70
N ALA A 13 -3.71 -40.67 3.52
CA ALA A 13 -3.81 -39.48 2.68
C ALA A 13 -4.64 -38.37 3.35
N ALA A 14 -5.75 -38.72 4.01
CA ALA A 14 -6.57 -37.75 4.74
C ALA A 14 -5.81 -37.14 5.94
N LEU A 15 -5.05 -37.95 6.68
CA LEU A 15 -4.24 -37.46 7.80
C LEU A 15 -3.13 -36.51 7.34
N ALA A 16 -2.50 -36.80 6.19
CA ALA A 16 -1.46 -35.95 5.61
C ALA A 16 -2.01 -34.59 5.15
N VAL A 17 -3.20 -34.55 4.56
CA VAL A 17 -3.86 -33.29 4.15
C VAL A 17 -4.24 -32.43 5.36
N VAL A 18 -4.74 -33.04 6.44
CA VAL A 18 -5.04 -32.33 7.70
C VAL A 18 -3.76 -31.78 8.33
N ALA A 19 -2.65 -32.53 8.32
CA ALA A 19 -1.37 -32.06 8.85
C ALA A 19 -0.78 -30.87 8.05
N ILE A 20 -0.95 -30.85 6.73
CA ILE A 20 -0.49 -29.73 5.88
C ILE A 20 -1.30 -28.46 6.15
N ALA A 21 -2.61 -28.58 6.40
CA ALA A 21 -3.45 -27.43 6.72
C ALA A 21 -3.15 -26.79 8.08
N VAL A 22 -2.64 -27.56 9.05
CA VAL A 22 -2.27 -27.07 10.40
C VAL A 22 -0.92 -26.33 10.40
N ALA A 23 -0.05 -26.56 9.42
CA ALA A 23 1.27 -25.91 9.33
C ALA A 23 1.23 -24.51 8.66
N CYS A 24 0.12 -24.14 8.02
CA CYS A 24 -0.15 -22.78 7.57
C CYS A 24 -1.06 -22.12 8.60
N GLY A 25 -0.49 -21.42 9.58
CA GLY A 25 -1.23 -20.63 10.56
C GLY A 25 -2.26 -19.73 9.87
N ALA A 26 -3.53 -20.05 10.08
CA ALA A 26 -4.64 -19.12 9.94
C ALA A 26 -5.03 -18.70 11.36
N ASP A 27 -4.20 -17.86 11.97
CA ASP A 27 -4.48 -17.13 13.20
C ASP A 27 -5.58 -16.09 12.92
N ALA A 28 -6.82 -16.56 12.89
CA ALA A 28 -8.00 -15.72 13.04
C ALA A 28 -8.18 -15.41 14.53
N SER A 29 -7.41 -14.48 15.10
CA SER A 29 -7.67 -13.87 16.42
C SER A 29 -6.79 -12.64 16.66
N ASP A 30 -7.25 -11.47 16.20
CA ASP A 30 -7.43 -10.30 17.09
C ASP A 30 -8.34 -9.27 16.40
N ALA A 31 -9.62 -9.31 16.76
CA ALA A 31 -10.51 -8.18 16.60
C ALA A 31 -10.46 -7.41 17.93
N GLY A 32 -9.62 -6.37 17.97
CA GLY A 32 -9.32 -5.54 19.13
C GLY A 32 -9.34 -4.05 18.78
N GLU A 33 -10.55 -3.52 18.71
CA GLU A 33 -11.04 -2.14 18.74
C GLU A 33 -10.12 -0.95 19.10
N SER A 34 -10.27 0.12 18.29
CA SER A 34 -10.15 1.56 18.59
C SER A 34 -8.79 2.26 18.72
N ALA A 35 -8.33 2.80 17.59
CA ALA A 35 -8.02 4.23 17.52
C ALA A 35 -8.79 4.83 16.34
N VAL A 36 -9.78 5.65 16.66
CA VAL A 36 -10.55 6.46 15.72
C VAL A 36 -9.62 7.37 14.93
N ALA A 37 -9.33 7.01 13.68
CA ALA A 37 -8.91 7.98 12.69
C ALA A 37 -10.13 8.86 12.41
N GLU A 38 -10.10 10.09 12.91
CA GLU A 38 -11.03 11.13 12.49
C GLU A 38 -11.04 11.16 10.95
N PRO A 39 -12.18 10.96 10.28
CA PRO A 39 -12.24 11.05 8.83
C PRO A 39 -11.91 12.49 8.44
N LEU A 40 -10.81 12.66 7.68
CA LEU A 40 -10.57 13.89 6.94
C LEU A 40 -11.85 14.22 6.14
N PRO A 41 -12.37 15.45 6.21
CA PRO A 41 -13.62 15.79 5.57
C PRO A 41 -13.47 15.72 4.05
N THR A 42 -14.02 14.66 3.45
CA THR A 42 -14.31 14.60 2.02
C THR A 42 -15.62 15.37 1.80
N THR A 43 -15.49 16.68 1.62
CA THR A 43 -16.49 17.44 0.87
C THR A 43 -15.77 18.10 -0.29
N ALA A 44 -15.83 17.41 -1.43
CA ALA A 44 -15.73 18.06 -2.71
C ALA A 44 -16.89 19.06 -2.82
N ALA A 45 -16.59 20.34 -2.57
CA ALA A 45 -17.44 21.46 -2.91
C ALA A 45 -16.68 22.34 -3.90
N ALA A 46 -17.01 22.17 -5.17
CA ALA A 46 -16.75 23.18 -6.19
C ALA A 46 -17.66 24.39 -5.93
N ALA A 47 -17.06 25.56 -5.72
CA ALA A 47 -17.56 26.94 -5.96
C ALA A 47 -16.84 27.91 -4.99
N VAL A 48 -16.31 29.09 -5.33
CA VAL A 48 -16.09 29.89 -6.55
C VAL A 48 -15.14 31.06 -6.17
N ALA A 49 -14.48 31.63 -7.19
CA ALA A 49 -14.03 33.04 -7.34
C ALA A 49 -12.64 33.53 -6.83
N GLU A 50 -11.80 33.83 -7.83
CA GLU A 50 -10.70 34.81 -8.06
C GLU A 50 -10.37 35.89 -7.00
N PRO A 51 -9.10 36.35 -6.99
CA PRO A 51 -8.84 37.71 -7.48
C PRO A 51 -7.72 37.80 -8.53
N ALA A 52 -7.72 38.96 -9.19
CA ALA A 52 -7.10 39.30 -10.46
C ALA A 52 -5.56 39.44 -10.45
N ASP A 53 -5.05 39.48 -11.70
CA ASP A 53 -3.74 39.92 -12.20
C ASP A 53 -2.59 38.89 -12.23
N GLY A 54 -2.38 38.31 -13.43
CA GLY A 54 -1.08 37.75 -13.81
C GLY A 54 -1.12 36.60 -14.83
N VAL A 55 -1.09 36.94 -16.14
CA VAL A 55 -0.84 36.07 -17.31
C VAL A 55 -1.51 34.68 -17.28
N ALA A 56 -2.70 34.61 -17.85
CA ALA A 56 -3.39 33.37 -18.19
C ALA A 56 -2.61 32.59 -19.27
N ALA A 57 -1.74 31.67 -18.85
CA ALA A 57 -1.37 30.55 -19.70
C ALA A 57 -2.61 29.62 -19.78
N SER A 58 -3.33 29.69 -20.89
CA SER A 58 -4.45 28.80 -21.19
C SER A 58 -3.95 27.36 -21.29
N VAL A 59 -3.92 26.64 -20.17
CA VAL A 59 -3.76 25.18 -20.18
C VAL A 59 -5.07 24.62 -20.73
N PRO A 60 -5.09 23.91 -21.87
CA PRO A 60 -6.29 23.27 -22.35
C PRO A 60 -6.69 22.23 -21.31
N THR A 61 -7.80 22.46 -20.60
CA THR A 61 -8.45 21.42 -19.81
C THR A 61 -9.09 20.46 -20.79
N SER A 62 -8.29 19.53 -21.31
CA SER A 62 -8.85 18.29 -21.79
C SER A 62 -9.53 17.68 -20.57
N ALA A 63 -10.87 17.65 -20.59
CA ALA A 63 -11.68 16.87 -19.67
C ALA A 63 -11.34 15.39 -19.87
N GLY A 64 -10.16 15.00 -19.40
CA GLY A 64 -9.78 13.62 -19.22
C GLY A 64 -10.73 13.07 -18.19
N THR A 65 -11.39 11.98 -18.53
CA THR A 65 -12.08 11.09 -17.60
C THR A 65 -11.24 11.06 -16.32
N ALA A 66 -11.80 11.54 -15.20
CA ALA A 66 -11.10 11.52 -13.92
C ALA A 66 -10.73 10.06 -13.66
N LEU A 67 -9.45 9.73 -13.90
CA LEU A 67 -8.94 8.39 -13.66
C LEU A 67 -9.15 8.15 -12.17
N ALA A 68 -9.84 7.08 -11.82
CA ALA A 68 -9.96 6.66 -10.44
C ALA A 68 -8.52 6.55 -9.89
N VAL A 69 -8.16 7.47 -9.01
CA VAL A 69 -6.86 7.41 -8.33
C VAL A 69 -6.99 6.27 -7.32
N PRO A 70 -6.18 5.21 -7.43
CA PRO A 70 -6.22 4.14 -6.46
C PRO A 70 -5.92 4.69 -5.07
N ASP A 71 -6.53 4.10 -4.05
CA ASP A 71 -6.23 4.45 -2.67
C ASP A 71 -4.73 4.25 -2.40
N GLY A 72 -4.02 5.35 -2.16
CA GLY A 72 -2.57 5.35 -1.98
C GLY A 72 -2.15 4.54 -0.75
N ALA A 73 -2.98 4.48 0.29
CA ALA A 73 -2.69 3.71 1.49
C ALA A 73 -2.70 2.20 1.20
N ALA A 74 -3.73 1.71 0.49
CA ALA A 74 -3.80 0.32 0.06
C ALA A 74 -2.63 -0.07 -0.85
N VAL A 75 -2.27 0.78 -1.81
CA VAL A 75 -1.10 0.57 -2.70
C VAL A 75 0.20 0.51 -1.89
N TYR A 76 0.39 1.42 -0.95
CA TYR A 76 1.58 1.45 -0.11
C TYR A 76 1.71 0.17 0.74
N GLN A 77 0.63 -0.26 1.39
CA GLN A 77 0.64 -1.49 2.18
C GLN A 77 0.97 -2.71 1.32
N GLN A 78 0.44 -2.78 0.10
CA GLN A 78 0.63 -3.91 -0.79
C GLN A 78 2.05 -4.01 -1.35
N TYR A 79 2.67 -2.88 -1.71
CA TYR A 79 3.91 -2.88 -2.51
C TYR A 79 5.13 -2.31 -1.80
N CYS A 80 4.95 -1.54 -0.73
CA CYS A 80 6.03 -0.72 -0.16
C CYS A 80 6.33 -1.08 1.30
N ALA A 81 5.31 -1.46 2.07
CA ALA A 81 5.41 -1.62 3.51
C ALA A 81 6.39 -2.73 3.95
N GLU A 82 6.63 -3.75 3.12
CA GLU A 82 7.59 -4.83 3.47
C GLU A 82 9.02 -4.30 3.68
N CYS A 83 9.40 -3.22 2.99
CA CYS A 83 10.72 -2.62 3.11
C CYS A 83 10.69 -1.30 3.89
N HIS A 84 9.62 -0.51 3.79
CA HIS A 84 9.54 0.83 4.37
C HIS A 84 8.73 0.91 5.68
N GLY A 85 8.17 -0.21 6.14
CA GLY A 85 7.37 -0.30 7.36
C GLY A 85 5.91 0.11 7.12
N ILE A 86 4.96 -0.51 7.84
CA ILE A 86 3.53 -0.19 7.69
C ILE A 86 3.18 1.24 8.14
N ASP A 87 4.02 1.81 9.01
CA ASP A 87 3.84 3.12 9.64
C ASP A 87 4.73 4.21 9.01
N LEU A 88 5.33 3.93 7.84
CA LEU A 88 6.19 4.83 7.08
C LEU A 88 7.53 5.18 7.74
N ARG A 89 7.88 4.57 8.89
CA ARG A 89 9.07 4.93 9.68
C ARG A 89 10.37 4.27 9.19
N GLY A 90 10.30 3.41 8.18
CA GLY A 90 11.44 2.67 7.65
C GLY A 90 11.71 1.39 8.43
N THR A 91 12.59 0.57 7.86
CA THR A 91 13.12 -0.68 8.46
C THR A 91 14.59 -0.83 8.09
N ASP A 92 15.23 -1.92 8.53
CA ASP A 92 16.59 -2.26 8.09
C ASP A 92 16.68 -2.53 6.57
N LYS A 93 15.55 -2.74 5.88
CA LYS A 93 15.49 -2.95 4.42
C LYS A 93 15.29 -1.65 3.62
N GLY A 94 14.88 -0.55 4.24
CA GLY A 94 14.53 0.66 3.51
C GLY A 94 14.25 1.88 4.40
N PRO A 95 14.56 3.10 3.92
CA PRO A 95 14.48 4.31 4.73
C PRO A 95 13.04 4.71 5.08
N SER A 96 12.93 5.61 6.06
CA SER A 96 11.66 6.27 6.43
C SER A 96 11.15 7.15 5.29
N GLN A 97 9.85 7.04 5.00
CA GLN A 97 9.14 7.94 4.08
C GLN A 97 8.63 9.21 4.77
N LEU A 98 8.79 9.31 6.09
CA LEU A 98 8.46 10.50 6.88
C LEU A 98 9.67 11.44 7.07
N SER A 99 10.78 11.17 6.40
CA SER A 99 11.99 11.99 6.50
C SER A 99 11.76 13.40 5.94
N ILE A 100 12.27 14.41 6.66
CA ILE A 100 12.27 15.82 6.25
C ILE A 100 12.99 16.04 4.90
N ILE A 101 13.87 15.12 4.49
CA ILE A 101 14.56 15.17 3.20
C ILE A 101 13.57 15.14 2.03
N TYR A 102 12.38 14.55 2.21
CA TYR A 102 11.32 14.49 1.20
C TYR A 102 10.30 15.63 1.31
N GLU A 103 10.56 16.64 2.13
CA GLU A 103 9.75 17.85 2.14
C GLU A 103 9.88 18.56 0.76
N PRO A 104 8.79 19.16 0.22
CA PRO A 104 8.82 19.77 -1.10
C PRO A 104 9.92 20.82 -1.33
N ASN A 105 10.43 21.41 -0.25
CA ASN A 105 11.53 22.38 -0.28
C ASN A 105 12.94 21.76 -0.41
N HIS A 106 13.08 20.43 -0.29
CA HIS A 106 14.35 19.72 -0.45
C HIS A 106 14.31 18.67 -1.57
N HIS A 107 13.26 17.85 -1.65
CA HIS A 107 12.98 16.98 -2.79
C HIS A 107 11.49 17.07 -3.15
N GLY A 108 11.18 17.75 -4.26
CA GLY A 108 9.80 17.86 -4.72
C GLY A 108 9.21 16.55 -5.23
N ASP A 109 7.88 16.49 -5.34
CA ASP A 109 7.09 15.29 -5.73
C ASP A 109 7.58 14.61 -7.02
N TYR A 110 8.13 15.39 -7.96
CA TYR A 110 8.69 14.84 -9.20
C TYR A 110 9.86 13.89 -8.94
N ALA A 111 10.78 14.26 -8.03
CA ALA A 111 11.91 13.41 -7.66
C ALA A 111 11.43 12.11 -7.01
N TYR A 112 10.41 12.20 -6.14
CA TYR A 112 9.79 11.04 -5.50
C TYR A 112 9.13 10.10 -6.52
N ARG A 113 8.39 10.64 -7.50
CA ARG A 113 7.78 9.85 -8.58
C ARG A 113 8.81 9.16 -9.48
N VAL A 114 9.89 9.84 -9.82
CA VAL A 114 10.96 9.25 -10.64
C VAL A 114 11.65 8.14 -9.86
N ALA A 115 11.94 8.35 -8.56
CA ALA A 115 12.51 7.33 -7.68
C ALA A 115 11.65 6.04 -7.64
N ILE A 116 10.32 6.17 -7.56
CA ILE A 116 9.41 5.01 -7.60
C ILE A 116 9.44 4.32 -8.97
N ARG A 117 9.45 5.08 -10.06
CA ARG A 117 9.33 4.54 -11.42
C ARG A 117 10.61 3.92 -11.94
N GLU A 118 11.74 4.53 -11.62
CA GLU A 118 13.05 4.24 -12.23
C GLU A 118 14.04 3.63 -11.22
N GLY A 119 13.65 3.60 -9.94
CA GLY A 119 14.53 3.23 -8.84
C GLY A 119 15.44 4.38 -8.43
N THR A 120 16.19 4.16 -7.35
CA THR A 120 17.24 5.07 -6.91
C THR A 120 18.57 4.33 -6.85
N ARG A 121 19.66 5.06 -7.02
CA ARG A 121 20.97 4.53 -6.64
C ARG A 121 21.07 4.56 -5.14
N GLU A 122 21.67 3.54 -4.55
CA GLU A 122 22.08 3.62 -3.16
C GLU A 122 23.10 4.76 -3.05
N HIS A 123 22.69 5.81 -2.35
CA HIS A 123 23.50 6.95 -1.97
C HIS A 123 23.27 7.02 -0.48
N HIS A 124 24.34 6.93 0.30
CA HIS A 124 24.28 6.80 1.77
C HIS A 124 23.19 7.73 2.33
N TRP A 125 22.13 7.12 2.85
CA TRP A 125 21.03 7.77 3.53
C TRP A 125 21.23 7.65 5.04
#